data_AF-A0A2V0P5R5-F1
#
_entry.id   AF-A0A2V0P5R5-F1
#
_cell.length_a   1.000
_cell.length_b   1.000
_cell.length_c   1.000
_cell.angle_alpha   90.00
_cell.angle_beta   90.00
_cell.angle_gamma   90.00
#
_symmetry.space_group_name_H-M   'P 1'
#
loop_
_entity.id
_entity.type
_entity.pdbx_description
1 polymer ?
#
loop_
_entity_poly.entity_id
_entity_poly.type
_entity_poly.pdbx_seq_one_letter_code
_entity_poly.pdbx_strand_id
1 'polypeptide(L)'
;MASAPGAALPWAAPARAACQAAEAEEEPKPLAIEAVGLAIGGRIEVCWNVEPAEGEPYSKWWGARVLRQAAAAAAAAEPDAPAGPSYVIVYDTDEGFDAEERTVQLLSRHELLDLEDGDPLHWRREGEEWEPPEEATLQDLVQSLPDDASLCAAEAEALSEMDAATQRRVAAAFREYTDCFKEYIRDKVEAAAAAGEEFVITAGMVAEFKTRHSARMERGPAGGSDL
;
A
#
# COMPACT_ATOMS: atom_id res chain seq x y z
N MET A 1 -37.24 -23.58 35.47
CA MET A 1 -37.33 -22.27 34.77
C MET A 1 -36.27 -22.28 33.69
N ALA A 2 -36.68 -22.35 32.42
CA ALA A 2 -35.76 -22.44 31.28
C ALA A 2 -35.46 -21.02 30.78
N SER A 3 -34.19 -20.61 30.82
CA SER A 3 -33.74 -19.37 30.18
C SER A 3 -33.83 -19.53 28.66
N ALA A 4 -34.50 -18.58 28.01
CA ALA A 4 -34.54 -18.51 26.56
C ALA A 4 -33.16 -18.03 26.02
N PRO A 5 -32.65 -18.63 24.93
CA PRO A 5 -31.49 -18.09 24.23
C PRO A 5 -31.86 -16.74 23.61
N GLY A 6 -31.11 -15.70 23.98
CA GLY A 6 -31.27 -14.36 23.43
C GLY A 6 -31.08 -14.38 21.91
N ALA A 7 -32.08 -13.87 21.19
CA ALA A 7 -32.02 -13.70 19.74
C ALA A 7 -30.85 -12.77 19.40
N ALA A 8 -29.83 -13.31 18.73
CA ALA A 8 -28.74 -12.52 18.18
C ALA A 8 -29.30 -11.54 17.14
N LEU A 9 -28.99 -10.26 17.29
CA LEU A 9 -29.46 -9.19 16.43
C LEU A 9 -28.96 -9.43 14.99
N PRO A 10 -29.79 -9.22 13.94
CA PRO A 10 -29.47 -9.54 12.56
C PRO A 10 -28.32 -8.72 11.93
N TRP A 11 -27.82 -7.70 12.63
CA TRP A 11 -26.65 -6.90 12.23
C TRP A 11 -25.38 -7.28 13.00
N ALA A 12 -25.46 -8.18 13.98
CA ALA A 12 -24.30 -8.86 14.56
C ALA A 12 -23.77 -9.98 13.64
N ALA A 13 -23.98 -9.83 12.32
CA ALA A 13 -23.18 -10.50 11.34
C ALA A 13 -21.72 -10.04 11.58
N PRO A 14 -20.74 -10.95 11.53
CA PRO A 14 -19.35 -10.58 11.72
C PRO A 14 -18.91 -9.63 10.61
N ALA A 15 -18.95 -8.32 10.87
CA ALA A 15 -18.11 -7.34 10.18
C ALA A 15 -16.60 -7.62 10.38
N ARG A 16 -16.27 -8.68 11.14
CA ARG A 16 -14.94 -9.29 11.31
C ARG A 16 -14.28 -9.77 10.00
N ALA A 17 -15.01 -9.90 8.88
CA ALA A 17 -14.39 -10.32 7.62
C ALA A 17 -13.99 -9.17 6.67
N ALA A 18 -14.44 -7.93 6.89
CA ALA A 18 -14.23 -6.84 5.93
C ALA A 18 -13.11 -5.85 6.30
N CYS A 19 -12.78 -5.70 7.59
CA CYS A 19 -11.78 -4.71 8.04
C CYS A 19 -10.46 -5.31 8.53
N GLN A 20 -10.25 -6.62 8.36
CA GLN A 20 -9.02 -7.34 8.76
C GLN A 20 -8.16 -7.81 7.58
N ALA A 21 -8.36 -7.27 6.38
CA ALA A 21 -7.25 -7.13 5.45
C ALA A 21 -6.44 -5.91 5.90
N ALA A 22 -5.60 -6.09 6.91
CA ALA A 22 -4.28 -5.47 6.77
C ALA A 22 -3.77 -6.03 5.44
N GLU A 23 -3.69 -5.18 4.42
CA GLU A 23 -2.94 -5.49 3.21
C GLU A 23 -1.53 -5.80 3.70
N ALA A 24 -1.28 -7.07 4.05
CA ALA A 24 0.02 -7.64 3.84
C ALA A 24 0.26 -7.35 2.38
N GLU A 25 1.13 -6.37 2.09
CA GLU A 25 1.53 -6.03 0.74
C GLU A 25 1.84 -7.35 0.07
N GLU A 26 0.91 -7.82 -0.76
CA GLU A 26 1.03 -9.12 -1.39
C GLU A 26 2.21 -8.95 -2.31
N GLU A 27 3.34 -9.58 -1.96
CA GLU A 27 4.58 -9.46 -2.74
C GLU A 27 4.22 -9.66 -4.21
N PRO A 28 4.53 -8.67 -5.07
CA PRO A 28 4.06 -8.68 -6.44
C PRO A 28 4.58 -9.95 -7.12
N LYS A 29 3.64 -10.77 -7.58
CA LYS A 29 3.97 -12.07 -8.19
C LYS A 29 4.50 -11.85 -9.60
N PRO A 30 5.71 -12.33 -9.94
CA PRO A 30 6.23 -12.19 -11.28
C PRO A 30 5.31 -12.83 -12.33
N LEU A 31 5.11 -12.13 -13.44
CA LEU A 31 4.24 -12.49 -14.55
C LEU A 31 5.03 -13.06 -15.72
N ALA A 32 4.41 -14.00 -16.44
CA ALA A 32 4.92 -14.44 -17.73
C ALA A 32 4.84 -13.30 -18.76
N ILE A 33 5.82 -13.23 -19.65
CA ILE A 33 5.93 -12.19 -20.70
C ILE A 33 4.68 -12.09 -21.59
N GLU A 34 4.01 -13.21 -21.85
CA GLU A 34 2.78 -13.24 -22.64
C GLU A 34 1.60 -12.60 -21.90
N ALA A 35 1.59 -12.65 -20.57
CA ALA A 35 0.51 -12.08 -19.74
C ALA A 35 0.48 -10.55 -19.81
N VAL A 36 1.63 -9.91 -20.07
CA VAL A 36 1.74 -8.47 -20.32
C VAL A 36 1.71 -8.12 -21.82
N GLY A 37 1.46 -9.11 -22.67
CA GLY A 37 1.40 -8.97 -24.13
C GLY A 37 2.73 -8.56 -24.77
N LEU A 38 3.85 -8.96 -24.16
CA LEU A 38 5.17 -8.88 -24.75
C LEU A 38 5.57 -10.23 -25.38
N ALA A 39 6.65 -10.22 -26.14
CA ALA A 39 7.28 -11.41 -26.70
C ALA A 39 8.80 -11.26 -26.66
N ILE A 40 9.52 -12.38 -26.69
CA ILE A 40 10.98 -12.37 -26.88
C ILE A 40 11.31 -11.72 -28.24
N GLY A 41 12.26 -10.80 -28.23
CA GLY A 41 12.60 -9.90 -29.34
C GLY A 41 11.78 -8.60 -29.35
N GLY A 42 10.76 -8.47 -28.50
CA GLY A 42 9.93 -7.29 -28.35
C GLY A 42 10.71 -6.07 -27.85
N ARG A 43 10.22 -4.88 -28.21
CA ARG A 43 10.78 -3.58 -27.84
C ARG A 43 9.99 -2.96 -26.70
N ILE A 44 10.71 -2.47 -25.71
CA ILE A 44 10.16 -1.76 -24.56
C ILE A 44 10.97 -0.48 -24.34
N GLU A 45 10.40 0.44 -23.57
CA GLU A 45 11.11 1.56 -22.97
C GLU A 45 11.01 1.38 -21.45
N VAL A 46 12.14 1.56 -20.75
CA VAL A 46 12.20 1.50 -19.28
C VAL A 46 12.47 2.90 -18.76
N CYS A 47 11.70 3.33 -17.76
CA CYS A 47 11.84 4.63 -17.14
C CYS A 47 12.94 4.59 -16.09
N TRP A 48 13.97 5.42 -16.28
CA TRP A 48 15.07 5.60 -15.34
C TRP A 48 14.97 6.97 -14.69
N ASN A 49 15.17 7.03 -13.38
CA ASN A 49 15.37 8.28 -12.66
C ASN A 49 16.87 8.61 -12.67
N VAL A 50 17.24 9.67 -13.38
CA VAL A 50 18.62 10.10 -13.54
C VAL A 50 18.91 11.22 -12.56
N GLU A 51 19.88 11.01 -11.69
CA GLU A 51 20.42 12.02 -10.79
C GLU A 51 21.73 12.58 -11.36
N PRO A 52 21.70 13.70 -12.10
CA PRO A 52 22.92 14.27 -12.66
C PRO A 52 23.81 14.86 -11.56
N ALA A 53 25.13 14.88 -11.78
CA ALA A 53 26.07 15.50 -10.86
C ALA A 53 25.80 17.02 -10.64
N GLU A 54 25.24 17.68 -11.65
CA GLU A 54 24.76 19.06 -11.59
C GLU A 54 23.36 19.12 -12.23
N GLY A 55 22.34 19.57 -11.47
CA GLY A 55 20.97 19.73 -11.96
C GLY A 55 19.90 19.16 -11.03
N GLU A 56 18.65 19.26 -11.44
CA GLU A 56 17.52 18.58 -10.80
C GLU A 56 17.41 17.15 -11.35
N PRO A 57 17.06 16.15 -10.51
CA PRO A 57 16.74 14.81 -10.98
C PRO A 57 15.64 14.83 -12.04
N TYR A 58 15.74 13.95 -13.03
CA TYR A 58 14.75 13.84 -14.09
C TYR A 58 14.54 12.39 -14.49
N SER A 59 13.34 12.09 -14.98
CA SER A 59 13.01 10.76 -15.50
C SER A 59 13.25 10.70 -17.02
N LYS A 60 13.82 9.59 -17.50
CA LYS A 60 14.08 9.35 -18.92
C LYS A 60 13.62 7.94 -19.30
N TRP A 61 12.90 7.86 -20.41
CA TRP A 61 12.51 6.60 -21.03
C TRP A 61 13.63 6.09 -21.95
N TRP A 62 14.17 4.91 -21.64
CA TRP A 62 15.28 4.32 -22.39
C TRP A 62 14.84 3.05 -23.12
N GLY A 63 15.04 3.03 -24.44
CA GLY A 63 14.74 1.87 -25.28
C GLY A 63 15.56 0.62 -24.91
N ALA A 64 14.88 -0.52 -24.87
CA ALA A 64 15.49 -1.83 -24.65
C ALA A 64 14.80 -2.92 -25.49
N ARG A 65 15.50 -4.04 -25.69
CA ARG A 65 14.96 -5.23 -26.34
C ARG A 65 14.98 -6.42 -25.39
N VAL A 66 13.86 -7.14 -25.28
CA VAL A 66 13.81 -8.40 -24.54
C VAL A 66 14.52 -9.49 -25.34
N LEU A 67 15.67 -10.00 -24.88
CA LEU A 67 16.47 -10.95 -25.65
C LEU A 67 16.05 -12.40 -25.46
N ARG A 68 15.84 -12.82 -24.21
CA ARG A 68 15.57 -14.23 -23.85
C ARG A 68 14.98 -14.32 -22.45
N GLN A 69 14.35 -15.45 -22.15
CA GLN A 69 14.07 -15.83 -20.76
C GLN A 69 15.39 -16.27 -20.10
N ALA A 70 15.66 -15.79 -18.89
CA ALA A 70 16.83 -16.18 -18.12
C ALA A 70 16.66 -17.61 -17.59
N ALA A 71 17.78 -18.32 -17.40
CA ALA A 71 17.75 -19.67 -16.84
C ALA A 71 17.35 -19.60 -15.36
N ALA A 72 16.51 -20.55 -14.90
CA ALA A 72 16.04 -20.59 -13.52
C ALA A 72 17.17 -20.62 -12.46
N ALA A 73 18.35 -21.13 -12.83
CA ALA A 73 19.53 -21.14 -11.94
C ALA A 73 20.15 -19.74 -11.74
N ALA A 74 20.02 -18.83 -12.71
CA ALA A 74 20.48 -17.45 -12.57
C ALA A 74 19.54 -16.64 -11.67
N ALA A 75 18.23 -16.92 -11.72
CA ALA A 75 17.24 -16.31 -10.84
C ALA A 75 17.38 -16.73 -9.37
N ALA A 76 17.99 -17.89 -9.10
CA ALA A 76 18.17 -18.42 -7.75
C ALA A 76 19.46 -17.94 -7.06
N ALA A 77 20.25 -17.08 -7.71
CA ALA A 77 21.49 -16.56 -7.15
C ALA A 77 21.23 -15.49 -6.07
N GLU A 78 20.15 -14.73 -6.21
CA GLU A 78 19.74 -13.72 -5.24
C GLU A 78 18.74 -14.33 -4.24
N PRO A 79 19.07 -14.41 -2.93
CA PRO A 79 18.24 -15.09 -1.93
C PRO A 79 16.89 -14.41 -1.68
N ASP A 80 16.78 -13.12 -1.99
CA ASP A 80 15.59 -12.30 -1.76
C ASP A 80 14.79 -12.01 -3.05
N ALA A 81 15.20 -12.55 -4.21
CA ALA A 81 14.47 -12.35 -5.44
C ALA A 81 13.13 -13.14 -5.42
N PRO A 82 12.02 -12.55 -5.88
CA PRO A 82 10.74 -13.24 -5.92
C PRO A 82 10.82 -14.47 -6.84
N ALA A 83 10.22 -15.58 -6.42
CA ALA A 83 10.18 -16.78 -7.23
C ALA A 83 9.31 -16.55 -8.49
N GLY A 84 9.90 -16.67 -9.69
CA GLY A 84 9.14 -16.48 -10.92
C GLY A 84 10.00 -16.44 -12.20
N PRO A 85 9.37 -16.25 -13.37
CA PRO A 85 10.08 -16.08 -14.63
C PRO A 85 10.87 -14.76 -14.65
N SER A 86 12.13 -14.83 -15.08
CA SER A 86 12.97 -13.66 -15.34
C SER A 86 13.43 -13.61 -16.79
N TYR A 87 13.76 -12.42 -17.26
CA TYR A 87 14.04 -12.10 -18.66
C TYR A 87 15.31 -11.26 -18.75
N VAL A 88 16.12 -11.51 -19.78
CA VAL A 88 17.27 -10.66 -20.09
C VAL A 88 16.83 -9.60 -21.09
N ILE A 89 16.99 -8.33 -20.71
CA ILE A 89 16.80 -7.18 -21.60
C ILE A 89 18.16 -6.59 -21.97
N VAL A 90 18.24 -5.94 -23.12
CA VAL A 90 19.42 -5.18 -23.54
C VAL A 90 19.03 -3.77 -23.92
N TYR A 91 19.63 -2.80 -23.25
CA TYR A 91 19.44 -1.38 -23.52
C TYR A 91 20.10 -0.97 -24.84
N ASP A 92 19.47 -0.02 -25.53
CA ASP A 92 20.07 0.62 -26.68
C ASP A 92 21.23 1.53 -26.24
N THR A 93 22.28 1.59 -27.05
CA THR A 93 23.36 2.57 -26.86
C THR A 93 22.79 3.98 -27.02
N ASP A 94 22.94 4.82 -26.00
CA ASP A 94 22.44 6.20 -26.01
C ASP A 94 23.35 7.13 -25.20
N GLU A 95 23.49 8.39 -25.62
CA GLU A 95 24.18 9.49 -24.91
C GLU A 95 25.51 9.16 -24.21
N GLY A 96 26.30 8.23 -24.74
CA GLY A 96 27.60 7.86 -24.18
C GLY A 96 27.58 6.70 -23.19
N PHE A 97 26.44 6.02 -23.04
CA PHE A 97 26.32 4.76 -22.34
C PHE A 97 26.35 3.59 -23.33
N ASP A 98 27.15 2.58 -23.00
CA ASP A 98 27.26 1.37 -23.80
C ASP A 98 25.99 0.51 -23.67
N ALA A 99 25.79 -0.40 -24.63
CA ALA A 99 24.72 -1.39 -24.50
C ALA A 99 24.96 -2.26 -23.26
N GLU A 100 23.95 -2.35 -22.40
CA GLU A 100 24.01 -3.07 -21.14
C GLU A 100 22.94 -4.17 -21.12
N GLU A 101 23.32 -5.39 -20.71
CA GLU A 101 22.36 -6.48 -20.46
C GLU A 101 21.93 -6.42 -18.99
N ARG A 102 20.61 -6.51 -18.74
CA ARG A 102 20.03 -6.58 -17.40
C ARG A 102 19.06 -7.74 -17.27
N THR A 103 18.94 -8.31 -16.08
CA THR A 103 18.02 -9.39 -15.75
C THR A 103 16.85 -8.84 -14.96
N VAL A 104 15.65 -8.96 -15.51
CA VAL A 104 14.44 -8.36 -14.94
C VAL A 104 13.33 -9.38 -14.70
N GLN A 105 12.43 -9.06 -13.77
CA GLN A 105 11.14 -9.75 -13.60
C GLN A 105 9.99 -8.80 -13.89
N LEU A 106 8.97 -9.25 -14.61
CA LEU A 106 7.79 -8.44 -14.90
C LEU A 106 6.80 -8.58 -13.75
N LEU A 107 6.49 -7.50 -13.04
CA LEU A 107 5.61 -7.54 -11.87
C LEU A 107 4.16 -7.23 -12.24
N SER A 108 3.98 -6.29 -13.18
CA SER A 108 2.68 -5.89 -13.70
C SER A 108 2.80 -5.48 -15.16
N ARG A 109 1.74 -4.89 -15.73
CA ARG A 109 1.74 -4.42 -17.12
C ARG A 109 2.76 -3.29 -17.37
N HIS A 110 3.09 -2.50 -16.35
CA HIS A 110 3.98 -1.33 -16.48
C HIS A 110 5.05 -1.27 -15.39
N GLU A 111 5.27 -2.38 -14.68
CA GLU A 111 6.28 -2.49 -13.63
C GLU A 111 7.14 -3.73 -13.86
N LEU A 112 8.43 -3.56 -13.62
CA LEU A 112 9.42 -4.63 -13.60
C LEU A 112 10.34 -4.43 -12.39
N LEU A 113 11.03 -5.50 -11.99
CA LEU A 113 12.07 -5.50 -10.98
C LEU A 113 13.40 -5.76 -11.67
N ASP A 114 14.37 -4.86 -11.52
CA ASP A 114 15.77 -5.14 -11.87
C ASP A 114 16.35 -6.08 -10.80
N LEU A 115 16.80 -7.27 -11.20
CA LEU A 115 17.34 -8.26 -10.27
C LEU A 115 18.81 -8.00 -9.91
N GLU A 116 19.53 -7.19 -10.68
CA GLU A 116 20.91 -6.83 -10.35
C GLU A 116 20.96 -5.77 -9.25
N ASP A 117 20.07 -4.76 -9.31
CA ASP A 117 20.04 -3.66 -8.33
C ASP A 117 18.93 -3.82 -7.28
N GLY A 118 17.92 -4.68 -7.52
CA GLY A 118 16.76 -4.86 -6.65
C GLY A 118 15.72 -3.73 -6.77
N ASP A 119 15.86 -2.87 -7.77
CA ASP A 119 15.04 -1.67 -7.93
C ASP A 119 13.77 -1.95 -8.75
N PRO A 120 12.59 -1.52 -8.27
CA PRO A 120 11.38 -1.50 -9.08
C PRO A 120 11.49 -0.39 -10.12
N LEU A 121 11.31 -0.73 -11.39
CA LEU A 121 11.31 0.20 -12.51
C LEU A 121 9.99 0.15 -13.25
N HIS A 122 9.67 1.24 -13.95
CA HIS A 122 8.51 1.29 -14.83
C HIS A 122 8.89 0.99 -16.28
N TRP A 123 8.00 0.34 -17.00
CA TRP A 123 8.21 0.06 -18.42
C TRP A 123 6.93 0.28 -19.25
N ARG A 124 7.12 0.54 -20.54
CA ARG A 124 6.05 0.61 -21.54
C ARG A 124 6.52 0.02 -22.85
N ARG A 125 5.61 -0.30 -23.77
CA ARG A 125 6.00 -0.72 -25.12
C ARG A 125 6.58 0.49 -25.85
N GLU A 126 7.55 0.26 -26.73
CA GLU A 126 8.13 1.34 -27.55
C GLU A 126 7.02 2.07 -28.33
N GLY A 127 6.90 3.39 -28.10
CA GLY A 127 5.85 4.24 -28.68
C GLY A 127 4.47 4.18 -27.98
N GLU A 128 4.33 3.47 -26.87
CA GLU A 128 3.12 3.54 -26.02
C GLU A 128 3.11 4.84 -25.21
N GLU A 129 2.02 5.60 -25.29
CA GLU A 129 1.82 6.79 -24.45
C GLU A 129 1.31 6.33 -23.07
N TRP A 130 2.25 6.02 -22.19
CA TRP A 130 1.99 5.73 -20.78
C TRP A 130 3.05 6.44 -19.93
N GLU A 131 2.61 7.09 -18.85
CA GLU A 131 3.49 7.72 -17.87
C GLU A 131 3.17 7.12 -16.49
N PRO A 132 4.19 6.95 -15.62
CA PRO A 132 3.96 6.52 -14.26
C PRO A 132 3.04 7.52 -13.55
N PRO A 133 2.15 7.05 -12.66
CA PRO A 133 1.41 7.97 -11.80
C PRO A 133 2.43 8.81 -11.04
N GLU A 134 2.26 10.13 -11.05
CA GLU A 134 3.06 11.01 -10.20
C GLU A 134 3.01 10.46 -8.78
N GLU A 135 4.17 10.20 -8.18
CA GLU A 135 4.24 9.80 -6.78
C GLU A 135 3.60 10.92 -5.98
N ALA A 136 2.34 10.71 -5.59
CA ALA A 136 1.59 11.70 -4.84
C ALA A 136 2.34 11.94 -3.55
N THR A 137 2.91 13.14 -3.40
CA THR A 137 3.62 13.47 -2.17
C THR A 137 2.61 13.44 -1.03
N LEU A 138 3.08 13.24 0.21
CA LEU A 138 2.20 13.40 1.39
C LEU A 138 1.47 14.75 1.37
N GLN A 139 2.11 15.77 0.81
CA GLN A 139 1.52 17.09 0.68
C GLN A 139 0.39 17.11 -0.37
N ASP A 140 0.53 16.43 -1.50
CA ASP A 140 -0.53 16.29 -2.51
C ASP A 140 -1.70 15.48 -1.98
N LEU A 141 -1.41 14.40 -1.25
CA LEU A 141 -2.43 13.60 -0.58
C LEU A 141 -3.20 14.47 0.44
N VAL A 142 -2.50 15.24 1.27
CA VAL A 142 -3.14 16.17 2.23
C VAL A 142 -3.95 17.26 1.52
N GLN A 143 -3.46 17.80 0.40
CA GLN A 143 -4.20 18.79 -0.39
C GLN A 143 -5.41 18.20 -1.12
N SER A 144 -5.37 16.90 -1.44
CA SER A 144 -6.50 16.19 -2.06
C SER A 144 -7.62 15.85 -1.07
N LEU A 145 -7.36 15.94 0.24
CA LEU A 145 -8.40 15.72 1.24
C LEU A 145 -9.47 16.83 1.14
N PRO A 146 -10.76 16.48 1.25
CA PRO A 146 -11.81 17.50 1.28
C PRO A 146 -11.56 18.45 2.44
N ASP A 147 -11.86 19.73 2.25
CA ASP A 147 -11.74 20.70 3.33
C ASP A 147 -12.69 20.38 4.49
N ASP A 148 -12.40 20.94 5.67
CA ASP A 148 -13.19 20.69 6.89
C ASP A 148 -14.68 21.01 6.70
N ALA A 149 -15.03 21.99 5.87
CA ALA A 149 -16.41 22.36 5.64
C ALA A 149 -17.13 21.30 4.78
N SER A 150 -16.47 20.79 3.76
CA SER A 150 -16.94 19.67 2.93
C SER A 150 -17.11 18.40 3.75
N LEU A 151 -16.16 18.09 4.64
CA LEU A 151 -16.26 16.95 5.55
C LEU A 151 -17.44 17.11 6.53
N CYS A 152 -17.60 18.28 7.14
CA CYS A 152 -18.74 18.59 8.02
C CYS A 152 -20.09 18.45 7.28
N ALA A 153 -20.16 18.89 6.03
CA ALA A 153 -21.38 18.81 5.24
C ALA A 153 -21.75 17.36 4.90
N ALA A 154 -20.76 16.57 4.47
CA ALA A 154 -20.94 15.15 4.19
C ALA A 154 -21.31 14.36 5.46
N GLU A 155 -20.72 14.68 6.61
CA GLU A 155 -21.09 14.11 7.90
C GLU A 155 -22.54 14.44 8.26
N ALA A 156 -22.95 15.70 8.13
CA ALA A 156 -24.31 16.13 8.42
C ALA A 156 -25.34 15.45 7.51
N GLU A 157 -25.03 15.30 6.22
CA GLU A 157 -25.86 14.56 5.26
C GLU A 157 -25.98 13.09 5.66
N ALA A 158 -24.86 12.39 5.89
CA ALA A 158 -24.86 10.98 6.28
C ALA A 158 -25.58 10.73 7.61
N LEU A 159 -25.42 11.62 8.59
CA LEU A 159 -26.14 11.53 9.86
C LEU A 159 -27.64 11.80 9.68
N SER A 160 -28.03 12.70 8.78
CA SER A 160 -29.45 13.06 8.57
C SER A 160 -30.31 11.91 8.06
N GLU A 161 -29.71 10.93 7.37
CA GLU A 161 -30.37 9.71 6.90
C GLU A 161 -30.57 8.66 8.02
N MET A 162 -29.88 8.82 9.15
CA MET A 162 -29.93 7.88 10.27
C MET A 162 -30.97 8.29 11.32
N ASP A 163 -31.60 7.29 11.95
CA ASP A 163 -32.46 7.55 13.11
C ASP A 163 -31.64 8.04 14.32
N ALA A 164 -32.29 8.78 15.24
CA ALA A 164 -31.62 9.38 16.40
C ALA A 164 -31.01 8.37 17.38
N ALA A 165 -31.45 7.10 17.40
CA ALA A 165 -30.81 6.07 18.21
C ALA A 165 -29.52 5.58 17.54
N THR A 166 -29.52 5.45 16.22
CA THR A 166 -28.33 5.11 15.43
C THR A 166 -27.29 6.23 15.47
N GLN A 167 -27.67 7.49 15.27
CA GLN A 167 -26.76 8.64 15.41
C GLN A 167 -26.05 8.66 16.78
N ARG A 168 -26.81 8.45 17.87
CA ARG A 168 -26.23 8.39 19.23
C ARG A 168 -25.24 7.25 19.41
N ARG A 169 -25.49 6.09 18.79
CA ARG A 169 -24.58 4.95 18.82
C ARG A 169 -23.30 5.22 18.02
N VAL A 170 -23.41 5.80 16.83
CA VAL A 170 -22.26 6.19 16.01
C VAL A 170 -21.41 7.22 16.75
N ALA A 171 -22.01 8.27 17.31
CA ALA A 171 -21.30 9.28 18.09
C ALA A 171 -20.66 8.73 19.37
N ALA A 172 -21.26 7.71 20.00
CA ALA A 172 -20.64 7.02 21.14
C ALA A 172 -19.41 6.20 20.70
N ALA A 173 -19.55 5.40 19.63
CA ALA A 173 -18.46 4.59 19.10
C ALA A 173 -17.28 5.44 18.59
N PHE A 174 -17.56 6.55 17.91
CA PHE A 174 -16.52 7.46 17.44
C PHE A 174 -15.76 8.13 18.59
N ARG A 175 -16.45 8.51 19.67
CA ARG A 175 -15.80 9.03 20.88
C ARG A 175 -14.90 7.98 21.52
N GLU A 176 -15.40 6.75 21.66
CA GLU A 176 -14.60 5.64 22.20
C GLU A 176 -13.35 5.36 21.36
N TYR A 177 -13.48 5.34 20.02
CA TYR A 177 -12.36 5.20 19.10
C TYR A 177 -11.34 6.34 19.28
N THR A 178 -11.81 7.59 19.31
CA THR A 178 -10.97 8.78 19.45
C THR A 178 -10.23 8.81 20.78
N ASP A 179 -10.90 8.44 21.87
CA ASP A 179 -10.28 8.38 23.20
C ASP A 179 -9.22 7.27 23.25
N CYS A 180 -9.52 6.09 22.69
CA CYS A 180 -8.56 5.00 22.56
C CYS A 180 -7.33 5.39 21.72
N PHE A 181 -7.53 6.15 20.63
CA PHE A 181 -6.45 6.64 19.78
C PHE A 181 -5.57 7.66 20.51
N LYS A 182 -6.18 8.62 21.21
CA LYS A 182 -5.44 9.62 22.01
C LYS A 182 -4.62 8.98 23.12
N GLU A 183 -5.20 8.00 23.85
CA GLU A 183 -4.47 7.22 24.85
C GLU A 183 -3.26 6.52 24.20
N TYR A 184 -3.47 5.85 23.06
CA TYR A 184 -2.40 5.15 22.36
C TYR A 184 -1.27 6.08 21.88
N ILE A 185 -1.59 7.19 21.23
CA ILE A 185 -0.58 8.15 20.77
C ILE A 185 0.17 8.76 21.95
N ARG A 186 -0.51 9.08 23.05
CA ARG A 186 0.14 9.56 24.28
C ARG A 186 1.14 8.53 24.81
N ASP A 187 0.73 7.27 24.94
CA ASP A 187 1.59 6.18 25.40
C ASP A 187 2.87 6.07 24.53
N LYS A 188 2.73 6.19 23.20
CA LYS A 188 3.87 6.08 22.27
C LYS A 188 4.79 7.30 22.27
N VAL A 189 4.22 8.50 22.38
CA VAL A 189 5.00 9.74 22.51
C VAL A 189 5.80 9.74 23.82
N GLU A 190 5.18 9.31 24.93
CA GLU A 190 5.87 9.19 26.21
C GLU A 190 6.99 8.15 26.16
N ALA A 191 6.77 7.01 25.51
CA ALA A 191 7.79 5.99 25.32
C ALA A 191 8.98 6.48 24.46
N ALA A 192 8.71 7.14 23.34
CA ALA A 192 9.75 7.71 22.48
C ALA A 192 10.57 8.78 23.23
N ALA A 193 9.90 9.66 23.97
CA ALA A 193 10.55 10.68 24.79
C ALA A 193 11.43 10.06 25.89
N ALA A 194 11.00 8.96 26.53
CA ALA A 194 11.80 8.25 27.51
C ALA A 194 13.04 7.56 26.91
N ALA A 195 12.96 7.15 25.64
CA ALA A 195 14.08 6.60 24.87
C ALA A 195 15.01 7.68 24.30
N GLY A 196 14.58 8.95 24.27
CA GLY A 196 15.30 10.04 23.61
C GLY A 196 15.20 9.98 22.08
N GLU A 197 14.16 9.33 21.55
CA GLU A 197 13.92 9.15 20.12
C GLU A 197 12.87 10.15 19.60
N GLU A 198 12.98 10.51 18.33
CA GLU A 198 11.94 11.30 17.65
C GLU A 198 10.71 10.42 17.38
N PHE A 199 9.52 10.94 17.68
CA PHE A 199 8.28 10.20 17.46
C PHE A 199 7.86 10.27 15.99
N VAL A 200 7.95 9.12 15.31
CA VAL A 200 7.48 8.94 13.93
C VAL A 200 6.39 7.87 13.91
N ILE A 201 5.24 8.18 13.29
CA ILE A 201 4.15 7.20 13.12
C ILE A 201 4.56 6.23 12.01
N THR A 202 4.65 4.94 12.35
CA THR A 202 4.96 3.87 11.39
C THR A 202 3.73 3.03 11.06
N ALA A 203 3.78 2.30 9.94
CA ALA A 203 2.73 1.33 9.58
C ALA A 203 2.49 0.28 10.69
N GLY A 204 3.56 -0.16 11.36
CA GLY A 204 3.49 -1.06 12.51
C GLY A 204 2.70 -0.48 13.68
N MET A 205 2.88 0.81 13.98
CA MET A 205 2.09 1.49 15.02
C MET A 205 0.60 1.55 14.67
N VAL A 206 0.24 1.72 13.40
CA VAL A 206 -1.16 1.73 12.95
C VAL A 206 -1.78 0.34 13.12
N ALA A 207 -1.06 -0.73 12.74
CA ALA A 207 -1.52 -2.11 12.92
C ALA A 207 -1.71 -2.48 14.40
N GLU A 208 -0.78 -2.06 15.26
CA GLU A 208 -0.88 -2.24 16.71
C GLU A 208 -2.10 -1.52 17.29
N PHE A 209 -2.33 -0.26 16.91
CA PHE A 209 -3.51 0.50 17.33
C PHE A 209 -4.82 -0.20 16.91
N LYS A 210 -4.93 -0.64 15.65
CA LYS A 210 -6.10 -1.38 15.15
C LYS A 210 -6.37 -2.63 15.99
N THR A 211 -5.32 -3.37 16.34
CA THR A 211 -5.41 -4.56 17.19
C THR A 211 -5.87 -4.22 18.61
N ARG A 212 -5.29 -3.18 19.23
CA ARG A 212 -5.65 -2.69 20.57
C ARG A 212 -7.10 -2.21 20.63
N HIS A 213 -7.54 -1.43 19.65
CA HIS A 213 -8.92 -0.93 19.55
C HIS A 213 -9.92 -2.07 19.38
N SER A 214 -9.64 -3.02 18.47
CA SER A 214 -10.51 -4.18 18.24
C SER A 214 -10.66 -5.04 19.50
N ALA A 215 -9.55 -5.29 20.22
CA ALA A 215 -9.58 -6.03 21.48
C ALA A 215 -10.38 -5.30 22.59
N ARG A 216 -10.40 -3.95 22.57
CA ARG A 216 -11.20 -3.14 23.50
C ARG A 216 -12.69 -3.28 23.22
N MET A 217 -13.08 -3.19 21.95
CA MET A 217 -14.48 -3.36 21.52
C MET A 217 -15.03 -4.76 21.87
N GLU A 218 -14.21 -5.81 21.76
CA GLU A 218 -14.62 -7.19 22.08
C GLU A 218 -14.86 -7.43 23.58
N ARG A 219 -14.24 -6.66 24.47
CA ARG A 219 -14.47 -6.77 25.92
C ARG A 219 -15.84 -6.25 26.34
N GLY A 220 -16.52 -5.51 25.46
CA GLY A 220 -17.79 -4.85 25.73
C GLY A 220 -17.67 -3.83 26.87
N PRO A 221 -18.73 -3.04 27.13
CA PRO A 221 -18.83 -2.30 28.36
C PRO A 221 -18.92 -3.32 29.49
N ALA A 222 -17.83 -3.51 30.24
CA ALA A 222 -17.79 -4.44 31.36
C ALA A 222 -18.92 -4.11 32.36
N GLY A 223 -20.01 -4.88 32.28
CA GLY A 223 -21.05 -5.02 33.30
C GLY A 223 -21.41 -3.78 34.12
N GLY A 224 -21.94 -2.74 33.47
CA GLY A 224 -22.74 -1.72 34.16
C GLY A 224 -24.17 -2.20 34.40
N SER A 225 -24.34 -3.34 35.08
CA SER A 225 -25.65 -3.91 35.40
C SER A 225 -25.69 -4.31 36.88
N ASP A 226 -25.66 -3.30 37.75
CA ASP A 226 -26.08 -3.41 39.16
C ASP A 226 -26.66 -2.06 39.58
N LEU A 227 -27.90 -1.79 39.16
CA LEU A 227 -28.84 -0.86 39.78
C LEU A 227 -30.28 -1.37 39.60
#